data_AF-A0A382UDA4-F1
#
_entry.id   AF-A0A382UDA4-F1
#
_cell.length_a   1.000
_cell.length_b   1.000
_cell.length_c   1.000
_cell.angle_alpha   90.00
_cell.angle_beta   90.00
_cell.angle_gamma   90.00
#
_symmetry.space_group_name_H-M   'P 1'
#
loop_
_entity.id
_entity.type
_entity.pdbx_description
1 polymer ?
#
loop_
_entity_poly.entity_id
_entity_poly.type
_entity_poly.pdbx_seq_one_letter_code
_entity_poly.pdbx_strand_id
1 'polypeptide(L)' 'MQPPVINIFEKAAKKAGKILSRDFGEIENLQIQSKGLGDFVTNADLKVEEVLINTLKYYYPSA' A
#
# COMPACT_ATOMS: atom_id res chain seq x y z
N MET A 1 -17.12 -18.43 -10.07
CA MET A 1 -16.55 -17.25 -10.75
C MET A 1 -16.41 -16.15 -9.70
N GLN A 2 -15.21 -15.59 -9.49
CA GLN A 2 -15.07 -14.49 -8.55
C GLN A 2 -15.70 -13.21 -9.13
N PRO A 3 -16.35 -12.37 -8.31
CA PRO A 3 -16.87 -11.08 -8.78
C PRO A 3 -15.73 -10.20 -9.33
N PRO A 4 -15.96 -9.41 -10.40
CA PRO A 4 -14.93 -8.53 -10.98
C PRO A 4 -14.30 -7.57 -9.98
N VAL A 5 -15.09 -7.12 -8.99
CA VAL A 5 -14.63 -6.28 -7.88
C VAL A 5 -13.53 -6.97 -7.07
N ILE A 6 -13.67 -8.26 -6.76
CA ILE A 6 -12.67 -9.00 -5.98
C ILE A 6 -11.34 -9.06 -6.73
N ASN A 7 -11.36 -9.27 -8.05
CA ASN A 7 -10.14 -9.28 -8.86
C ASN A 7 -9.41 -7.92 -8.83
N ILE A 8 -10.15 -6.81 -8.79
CA ILE A 8 -9.60 -5.46 -8.71
C ILE A 8 -8.93 -5.25 -7.35
N PHE A 9 -9.63 -5.58 -6.26
CA PHE A 9 -9.07 -5.47 -4.91
C PHE A 9 -7.85 -6.37 -4.72
N GLU A 10 -7.90 -7.61 -5.22
CA GLU A 10 -6.76 -8.54 -5.17
C GLU A 10 -5.55 -7.96 -5.92
N LYS A 11 -5.76 -7.38 -7.11
CA LYS A 11 -4.70 -6.75 -7.91
C LYS A 11 -4.09 -5.55 -7.19
N ALA A 12 -4.90 -4.70 -6.56
CA ALA A 12 -4.43 -3.56 -5.78
C ALA A 12 -3.60 -4.02 -4.57
N ALA A 13 -4.11 -4.99 -3.81
CA ALA A 13 -3.41 -5.56 -2.65
C ALA A 13 -2.09 -6.25 -3.05
N LYS A 14 -2.06 -7.03 -4.13
CA LYS A 14 -0.83 -7.66 -4.63
C LYS A 14 0.22 -6.65 -5.06
N LYS A 15 -0.18 -5.54 -5.68
CA LYS A 15 0.75 -4.48 -6.11
C LYS A 15 1.36 -3.76 -4.91
N ALA A 16 0.54 -3.41 -3.92
CA ALA A 16 0.97 -2.87 -2.63
C ALA A 16 1.90 -3.83 -1.88
N GLY A 17 1.52 -5.11 -1.76
CA GLY A 17 2.28 -6.12 -1.05
C GLY A 17 3.69 -6.34 -1.60
N LYS A 18 3.89 -6.26 -2.92
CA LYS A 18 5.23 -6.34 -3.53
C LYS A 18 6.17 -5.22 -3.05
N ILE A 19 5.63 -4.03 -2.80
CA ILE A 19 6.41 -2.89 -2.29
C ILE A 19 6.81 -3.16 -0.85
N LEU A 20 5.84 -3.57 -0.01
CA LEU A 20 6.11 -3.97 1.38
C LEU A 20 7.16 -5.07 1.48
N SER A 21 7.03 -6.14 0.70
CA SER A 21 7.98 -7.26 0.75
C SER A 21 9.39 -6.87 0.35
N ARG A 22 9.55 -5.96 -0.61
CA ARG A 22 10.86 -5.44 -0.99
C ARG A 22 11.44 -4.57 0.13
N ASP A 23 10.66 -3.62 0.62
CA ASP A 23 11.13 -2.64 1.58
C ASP A 23 11.39 -3.30 2.97
N PHE A 24 10.71 -4.41 3.29
CA PHE A 24 11.02 -5.27 4.44
C PHE A 24 12.40 -5.94 4.34
N GLY A 25 12.86 -6.23 3.12
CA GLY A 25 14.20 -6.79 2.88
C GLY A 25 15.34 -5.77 3.08
N GLU A 26 15.01 -4.48 3.21
CA GLU A 26 15.94 -3.36 3.38
C GLU A 26 15.56 -2.55 4.63
N ILE A 27 15.17 -3.24 5.72
CA ILE A 27 14.56 -2.64 6.91
C ILE A 27 15.45 -1.56 7.56
N GLU A 28 16.77 -1.72 7.50
CA GLU A 28 17.75 -0.74 8.00
C GLU A 28 17.71 0.59 7.24
N ASN A 29 17.17 0.60 6.01
CA ASN A 29 17.03 1.79 5.18
C ASN A 29 15.64 2.43 5.27
N LEU A 30 14.70 1.81 6.00
CA LEU A 30 13.35 2.36 6.18
C LEU A 30 13.41 3.63 7.03
N GLN A 31 12.86 4.70 6.46
CA GLN A 31 12.74 5.97 7.14
C GLN A 31 11.45 5.97 7.97
N ILE A 32 11.57 6.31 9.25
CA ILE A 32 10.47 6.36 10.20
C ILE A 32 10.14 7.82 10.53
N GLN A 33 8.85 8.13 10.62
CA GLN A 33 8.33 9.41 11.10
C GLN A 33 7.39 9.17 12.28
N SER A 34 7.40 10.06 13.28
CA SER A 34 6.45 10.02 14.39
C SER A 34 5.20 10.82 14.03
N LYS A 35 4.04 10.22 14.26
CA LYS A 35 2.71 10.86 14.16
C LYS A 35 2.19 11.30 15.53
N GLY A 36 2.74 10.75 16.60
CA GLY A 36 2.40 11.04 17.98
C GLY A 36 3.17 10.14 18.96
N LEU A 37 2.82 10.21 20.24
CA LEU A 37 3.47 9.38 21.26
C LEU A 37 3.17 7.89 21.02
N GLY A 38 4.19 7.13 20.61
CA GLY A 38 4.03 5.71 20.30
C GLY A 38 3.35 5.40 18.95
N ASP A 39 3.08 6.43 18.13
CA ASP A 39 2.51 6.28 16.78
C ASP A 39 3.54 6.67 15.72
N PHE A 40 3.83 5.73 14.82
CA PHE A 40 4.89 5.84 13.83
C PHE A 40 4.39 5.40 12.47
N VAL A 41 5.00 5.98 11.43
CA VAL A 41 4.76 5.62 10.04
C VAL A 41 6.09 5.53 9.31
N THR A 42 6.22 4.57 8.42
CA THR A 42 7.39 4.42 7.56
C THR A 42 7.15 5.03 6.18
N ASN A 43 8.23 5.33 5.46
CA ASN A 43 8.14 5.65 4.03
C ASN A 43 7.50 4.50 3.20
N ALA A 44 7.65 3.24 3.63
CA ALA A 44 6.98 2.11 2.98
C ALA A 44 5.45 2.16 3.15
N ASP A 45 4.96 2.49 4.35
CA ASP A 45 3.51 2.64 4.61
C ASP A 45 2.89 3.70 3.70
N LEU A 46 3.52 4.87 3.60
CA LEU A 46 3.06 5.98 2.76
C LEU A 46 3.00 5.59 1.27
N LYS A 47 4.05 4.92 0.78
CA LYS A 47 4.14 4.48 -0.61
C LYS A 47 3.10 3.41 -0.95
N VAL A 48 2.82 2.52 0.01
CA VAL A 48 1.84 1.46 -0.12
C VAL A 48 0.43 2.02 -0.17
N GLU A 49 0.11 2.98 0.72
CA GLU A 49 -1.16 3.70 0.71
C GLU A 49 -1.37 4.42 -0.64
N GLU A 50 -0.37 5.17 -1.11
CA GLU A 50 -0.42 5.86 -2.41
C GLU A 50 -0.73 4.89 -3.55
N VAL A 51 0.01 3.78 -3.64
CA VAL A 51 -0.16 2.80 -4.72
C VAL A 51 -1.51 2.09 -4.63
N LEU A 52 -1.99 1.79 -3.42
CA LEU A 52 -3.29 1.17 -3.20
C LEU A 52 -4.40 2.10 -3.66
N ILE A 53 -4.41 3.35 -3.19
CA ILE A 53 -5.40 4.38 -3.52
C ILE A 53 -5.38 4.67 -5.02
N ASN A 54 -4.20 4.89 -5.61
CA ASN A 54 -4.09 5.18 -7.04
C ASN A 54 -4.57 4.00 -7.90
N THR A 55 -4.30 2.77 -7.47
CA THR A 55 -4.79 1.58 -8.19
C THR A 55 -6.29 1.47 -8.10
N LEU A 56 -6.90 1.70 -6.93
CA LEU A 56 -8.36 1.64 -6.79
C LEU A 56 -9.05 2.79 -7.52
N LYS A 57 -8.56 4.03 -7.41
CA LYS A 57 -9.08 5.20 -8.15
C LYS A 57 -9.04 5.03 -9.66
N TYR A 58 -8.04 4.31 -10.18
CA TYR A 58 -7.99 3.99 -11.61
C TYR A 58 -9.19 3.15 -12.07
N TYR A 59 -9.66 2.18 -11.26
CA TYR A 59 -10.84 1.37 -11.59
C TYR A 59 -12.16 2.00 -11.09
N TYR A 60 -12.10 2.84 -10.06
CA TYR A 60 -13.25 3.49 -9.41
C TYR A 60 -13.02 5.01 -9.29
N PRO A 61 -13.05 5.76 -10.40
CA PRO A 61 -12.70 7.19 -10.39
C PRO A 61 -13.76 8.09 -9.74
N SER A 62 -14.98 7.59 -9.53
CA SER A 62 -16.13 8.34 -9.00
C SER A 62 -16.60 7.83 -7.63
N ALA A 63 -15.83 6.95 -7.00
CA ALA A 63 -16.07 6.46 -5.64
C ALA A 63 -15.54 7.43 -4.59
#